data_AF-A0A820TF66-F1
#
_entry.id   AF-A0A820TF66-F1
#
_cell.length_a   1.000
_cell.length_b   1.000
_cell.length_c   1.000
_cell.angle_alpha   90.00
_cell.angle_beta   90.00
_cell.angle_gamma   90.00
#
_symmetry.space_group_name_H-M   'P 1'
#
loop_
_entity.id
_entity.type
_entity.pdbx_description
1 polymer ?
#
loop_
_entity_poly.entity_id
_entity_poly.type
_entity_poly.pdbx_seq_one_letter_code
_entity_poly.pdbx_strand_id
1 'polypeptide(L)'
;MQLLEQAQTLLNFDGQSPFDVNVLDAVVNTMYRGQGDSQRQASEVLNVLRDHPDAWTKVDSILEYSKCQETKYFALQILEKTIKTRWKALPKEQCEAIKQYIVSLVISHSQNPELMEREKVYLNKLNIILVQILKHEWPKKWPNFISDIVEASKTSESMCQNNLDILKLLSEEVFDFSSGQMTQAKAKHLKDTMCSEFTKIFQLCEYVVDKSRHPPLLLVTLETLLRFLSWIPLGYIFETNMVNTLIETFFTVPMFRNVTLRCLTEIASIQVAQYEDKFVDFFRRTMLQLKTIMPLSIDLKAAYRSAKDDDQKFIQNLALFLSNFLKEHGILIERTPDLKETLLEALQYLVLTSEVEEVEIFKICLEYWNILS
;
A
#
# COMPACT_ATOMS: atom_id res chain seq x y z
N MET A 1 -21.67 -29.06 21.17
CA MET A 1 -21.00 -30.31 21.55
C MET A 1 -20.62 -31.12 20.31
N GLN A 2 -21.58 -31.51 19.45
CA GLN A 2 -21.30 -32.31 18.24
C GLN A 2 -20.35 -31.63 17.22
N LEU A 3 -20.51 -30.33 16.93
CA LEU A 3 -19.59 -29.61 16.03
C LEU A 3 -18.16 -29.54 16.57
N LEU A 4 -17.97 -29.51 17.89
CA LEU A 4 -16.64 -29.40 18.51
C LEU A 4 -15.92 -30.74 18.53
N GLU A 5 -16.65 -31.82 18.76
CA GLU A 5 -16.12 -33.19 18.60
C GLU A 5 -15.72 -33.44 17.14
N GLN A 6 -16.53 -32.97 16.18
CA GLN A 6 -16.17 -32.98 14.76
C GLN A 6 -14.99 -32.05 14.47
N ALA A 7 -14.90 -30.89 15.11
CA ALA A 7 -13.80 -29.95 14.90
C ALA A 7 -12.44 -30.54 15.34
N GLN A 8 -12.42 -31.45 16.33
CA GLN A 8 -11.21 -32.16 16.71
C GLN A 8 -10.69 -33.09 15.62
N THR A 9 -11.56 -33.60 14.73
CA THR A 9 -11.12 -34.45 13.61
C THR A 9 -10.31 -33.66 12.58
N LEU A 10 -10.51 -32.33 12.49
CA LEU A 10 -9.70 -31.44 11.63
C LEU A 10 -8.23 -31.40 12.06
N LEU A 11 -7.93 -31.77 13.31
CA LEU A 11 -6.57 -31.82 13.86
C LEU A 11 -5.90 -33.18 13.63
N ASN A 12 -6.58 -34.13 12.99
CA ASN A 12 -6.01 -35.43 12.70
C ASN A 12 -5.31 -35.45 11.32
N PHE A 13 -4.00 -35.63 11.33
CA PHE A 13 -3.14 -35.69 10.13
C PHE A 13 -2.57 -37.09 9.85
N ASP A 14 -3.13 -38.14 10.47
CA ASP A 14 -2.68 -39.54 10.34
C ASP A 14 -2.82 -40.15 8.92
N GLY A 15 -3.43 -39.42 7.98
CA GLY A 15 -3.63 -39.84 6.60
C GLY A 15 -4.75 -40.86 6.38
N GLN A 16 -5.39 -41.35 7.44
CA GLN A 16 -6.52 -42.29 7.39
C GLN A 16 -7.86 -41.57 7.43
N SER A 17 -7.93 -40.44 8.12
CA SER A 17 -9.14 -39.62 8.21
C SER A 17 -9.18 -38.57 7.09
N PRO A 18 -10.26 -38.48 6.29
CA PRO A 18 -10.41 -37.42 5.30
C PRO A 18 -10.56 -36.06 6.00
N PHE A 19 -9.89 -35.04 5.47
CA PHE A 19 -10.04 -33.67 5.96
C PHE A 19 -11.37 -33.10 5.47
N ASP A 20 -12.33 -32.90 6.36
CA ASP A 20 -13.67 -32.43 6.00
C ASP A 20 -13.74 -30.90 5.95
N VAL A 21 -13.74 -30.37 4.72
CA VAL A 21 -13.83 -28.92 4.47
C VAL A 21 -15.17 -28.34 4.93
N ASN A 22 -16.26 -29.11 4.95
CA ASN A 22 -17.55 -28.61 5.42
C ASN A 22 -17.56 -28.41 6.94
N VAL A 23 -16.87 -29.29 7.68
CA VAL A 23 -16.67 -29.11 9.12
C VAL A 23 -15.82 -27.87 9.38
N LEU A 24 -14.75 -27.66 8.60
CA LEU A 24 -13.96 -26.43 8.70
C LEU A 24 -14.80 -25.19 8.43
N ASP A 25 -15.63 -25.18 7.37
CA ASP A 25 -16.54 -24.07 7.05
C ASP A 25 -17.49 -23.78 8.21
N ALA A 26 -18.05 -24.81 8.85
CA ALA A 26 -18.91 -24.65 10.02
C ALA A 26 -18.17 -24.07 11.24
N VAL A 27 -16.94 -24.51 11.49
CA VAL A 27 -16.09 -23.98 12.58
C VAL A 27 -15.72 -22.53 12.33
N VAL A 28 -15.28 -22.18 11.11
CA VAL A 28 -14.96 -20.80 10.72
C VAL A 28 -16.19 -19.92 10.85
N ASN A 29 -17.36 -20.35 10.34
CA ASN A 29 -18.60 -19.61 10.48
C ASN A 29 -18.99 -19.40 11.96
N THR A 30 -18.77 -20.40 12.82
CA THR A 30 -18.98 -20.27 14.27
C THR A 30 -18.02 -19.26 14.90
N MET A 31 -16.78 -19.16 14.43
CA MET A 31 -15.84 -18.15 14.91
C MET A 31 -16.26 -16.72 14.52
N TYR A 32 -16.76 -16.52 13.29
CA TYR A 32 -17.17 -15.19 12.82
C TYR A 32 -18.56 -14.75 13.30
N ARG A 33 -19.51 -15.69 13.43
CA ARG A 33 -20.93 -15.39 13.68
C ARG A 33 -21.46 -15.96 15.00
N GLY A 34 -20.72 -16.84 15.65
CA GLY A 34 -21.08 -17.38 16.96
C GLY A 34 -20.88 -16.36 18.09
N GLN A 35 -21.27 -16.75 19.29
CA GLN A 35 -21.15 -15.92 20.51
C GLN A 35 -20.73 -16.76 21.71
N GLY A 36 -20.11 -16.11 22.70
CA GLY A 36 -19.73 -16.71 23.97
C GLY A 36 -18.76 -17.90 23.81
N ASP A 37 -19.02 -18.97 24.56
CA ASP A 37 -18.14 -20.14 24.63
C ASP A 37 -17.96 -20.84 23.28
N SER A 38 -19.01 -20.90 22.44
CA SER A 38 -18.93 -21.52 21.12
C SER A 38 -17.94 -20.82 20.19
N GLN A 39 -17.92 -19.49 20.21
CA GLN A 39 -16.99 -18.67 19.42
C GLN A 39 -15.55 -18.84 19.92
N ARG A 40 -15.37 -18.83 21.25
CA ARG A 40 -14.07 -19.05 21.88
C ARG A 40 -13.49 -20.42 21.51
N GLN A 41 -14.28 -21.48 21.63
CA GLN A 41 -13.82 -22.84 21.31
C GLN A 41 -13.51 -23.01 19.82
N ALA A 42 -14.32 -22.41 18.92
CA ALA A 42 -14.00 -22.39 17.50
C ALA A 42 -12.67 -21.67 17.22
N SER A 43 -12.41 -20.54 17.89
CA SER A 43 -11.13 -19.82 17.79
C SER A 43 -9.95 -20.66 18.27
N GLU A 44 -10.10 -21.37 19.40
CA GLU A 44 -9.06 -22.26 19.93
C GLU A 44 -8.72 -23.38 18.93
N VAL A 45 -9.73 -24.05 18.35
CA VAL A 45 -9.49 -25.10 17.33
C VAL A 45 -8.80 -24.53 16.09
N LEU A 46 -9.25 -23.39 15.56
CA LEU A 46 -8.63 -22.77 14.38
C LEU A 46 -7.19 -22.33 14.65
N ASN A 47 -6.88 -21.84 15.85
CA ASN A 47 -5.51 -21.50 16.23
C ASN A 47 -4.61 -22.75 16.29
N VAL A 48 -5.09 -23.84 16.89
CA VAL A 48 -4.34 -25.11 16.95
C VAL A 48 -4.13 -25.66 15.54
N LEU A 49 -5.16 -25.67 14.70
CA LEU A 49 -5.07 -26.10 13.31
C LEU A 49 -4.06 -25.26 12.53
N ARG A 50 -4.11 -23.93 12.64
CA ARG A 50 -3.17 -23.03 11.95
C ARG A 50 -1.73 -23.26 12.36
N ASP A 51 -1.51 -23.64 13.62
CA ASP A 51 -0.20 -23.81 14.19
C ASP A 51 0.35 -25.24 14.02
N HIS A 52 -0.47 -26.17 13.54
CA HIS A 52 -0.09 -27.55 13.27
C HIS A 52 0.94 -27.64 12.13
N PRO A 53 2.02 -28.45 12.29
CA PRO A 53 3.12 -28.53 11.32
C PRO A 53 2.71 -28.93 9.90
N ASP A 54 1.65 -29.74 9.78
CA ASP A 54 1.20 -30.31 8.51
C ASP A 54 -0.08 -29.65 7.98
N ALA A 55 -0.58 -28.59 8.61
CA ALA A 55 -1.81 -27.93 8.17
C ALA A 55 -1.73 -27.38 6.74
N TRP A 56 -0.53 -26.99 6.31
CA TRP A 56 -0.29 -26.50 4.95
C TRP A 56 -0.62 -27.52 3.87
N THR A 57 -0.55 -28.83 4.16
CA THR A 57 -0.85 -29.90 3.19
C THR A 57 -2.34 -30.03 2.88
N LYS A 58 -3.20 -29.24 3.54
CA LYS A 58 -4.65 -29.22 3.32
C LYS A 58 -5.12 -27.94 2.64
N VAL A 59 -4.22 -26.97 2.45
CA VAL A 59 -4.56 -25.63 1.93
C VAL A 59 -5.14 -25.70 0.52
N ASP A 60 -4.57 -26.52 -0.35
CA ASP A 60 -5.08 -26.78 -1.70
C ASP A 60 -6.54 -27.26 -1.68
N SER A 61 -6.82 -28.28 -0.87
CA SER A 61 -8.14 -28.88 -0.70
C SER A 61 -9.14 -27.86 -0.14
N ILE A 62 -8.71 -27.03 0.81
CA ILE A 62 -9.57 -25.98 1.39
C ILE A 62 -9.90 -24.92 0.32
N LEU A 63 -8.91 -24.45 -0.44
CA LEU A 63 -9.10 -23.41 -1.44
C LEU A 63 -9.96 -23.89 -2.62
N GLU A 64 -9.87 -25.18 -2.98
CA GLU A 64 -10.67 -25.82 -4.02
C GLU A 64 -12.11 -26.08 -3.57
N TYR A 65 -12.32 -26.71 -2.41
CA TYR A 65 -13.64 -27.23 -2.03
C TYR A 65 -14.46 -26.31 -1.11
N SER A 66 -13.84 -25.36 -0.40
CA SER A 66 -14.58 -24.45 0.48
C SER A 66 -15.44 -23.48 -0.32
N LYS A 67 -16.65 -23.22 0.18
CA LYS A 67 -17.58 -22.21 -0.37
C LYS A 67 -17.52 -20.89 0.40
N CYS A 68 -16.77 -20.84 1.51
CA CYS A 68 -16.71 -19.73 2.43
C CYS A 68 -15.41 -18.94 2.22
N GLN A 69 -15.52 -17.64 1.92
CA GLN A 69 -14.36 -16.79 1.66
C GLN A 69 -13.49 -16.64 2.92
N GLU A 70 -14.11 -16.62 4.10
CA GLU A 70 -13.45 -16.59 5.40
C GLU A 70 -12.61 -17.85 5.64
N THR A 71 -13.10 -19.02 5.23
CA THR A 71 -12.33 -20.27 5.32
C THR A 71 -11.16 -20.28 4.34
N LYS A 72 -11.36 -19.78 3.11
CA LYS A 72 -10.26 -19.61 2.15
C LYS A 72 -9.21 -18.65 2.68
N TYR A 73 -9.64 -17.54 3.30
CA TYR A 73 -8.74 -16.59 3.96
C TYR A 73 -7.95 -17.25 5.10
N PHE A 74 -8.60 -18.07 5.92
CA PHE A 74 -7.95 -18.86 6.96
C PHE A 74 -6.90 -19.84 6.39
N ALA A 75 -7.20 -20.55 5.30
CA ALA A 75 -6.23 -21.42 4.61
C ALA A 75 -5.01 -20.62 4.11
N LEU A 76 -5.24 -19.42 3.58
CA LEU A 76 -4.17 -18.50 3.21
C LEU A 76 -3.33 -18.05 4.41
N GLN A 77 -3.90 -17.88 5.61
CA GLN A 77 -3.11 -17.62 6.82
C GLN A 77 -2.18 -18.79 7.20
N ILE A 78 -2.64 -20.03 7.04
CA ILE A 78 -1.82 -21.24 7.24
C ILE A 78 -0.64 -21.23 6.27
N LEU A 79 -0.92 -20.97 5.00
CA LEU A 79 0.10 -20.94 3.96
C LEU A 79 1.12 -19.82 4.20
N GLU A 80 0.66 -18.62 4.55
CA GLU A 80 1.53 -17.49 4.88
C GLU A 80 2.49 -17.84 6.02
N LYS A 81 1.98 -18.43 7.12
CA LYS A 81 2.82 -18.88 8.24
C LYS A 81 3.87 -19.89 7.79
N THR A 82 3.47 -20.83 6.94
CA THR A 82 4.36 -21.86 6.39
C THR A 82 5.46 -21.26 5.53
N ILE A 83 5.12 -20.30 4.65
CA ILE A 83 6.10 -19.58 3.83
C ILE A 83 7.08 -18.81 4.73
N LYS A 84 6.56 -18.02 5.68
CA LYS A 84 7.41 -17.21 6.58
C LYS A 84 8.39 -18.03 7.42
N THR A 85 7.99 -19.23 7.85
CA THR A 85 8.75 -20.00 8.86
C THR A 85 9.47 -21.23 8.32
N ARG A 86 8.94 -21.87 7.27
CA ARG A 86 9.38 -23.20 6.81
C ARG A 86 9.68 -23.29 5.32
N TRP A 87 9.59 -22.20 4.55
CA TRP A 87 9.81 -22.23 3.10
C TRP A 87 11.13 -22.89 2.67
N LYS A 88 12.23 -22.64 3.41
CA LYS A 88 13.54 -23.25 3.11
C LYS A 88 13.63 -24.74 3.44
N ALA A 89 12.75 -25.25 4.29
CA ALA A 89 12.70 -26.66 4.68
C ALA A 89 11.80 -27.50 3.76
N LEU A 90 10.90 -26.85 3.01
CA LEU A 90 10.05 -27.54 2.05
C LEU A 90 10.86 -28.07 0.85
N PRO A 91 10.46 -29.22 0.28
CA PRO A 91 11.02 -29.70 -0.99
C PRO A 91 10.83 -28.65 -2.11
N LYS A 92 11.83 -28.52 -2.99
CA LYS A 92 11.79 -27.52 -4.07
C LYS A 92 10.57 -27.65 -4.99
N GLU A 93 10.14 -28.88 -5.26
CA GLU A 93 8.95 -29.17 -6.06
C GLU A 93 7.68 -28.62 -5.41
N GLN A 94 7.58 -28.72 -4.07
CA GLN A 94 6.46 -28.16 -3.32
C GLN A 94 6.49 -26.64 -3.31
N CYS A 95 7.67 -26.02 -3.16
CA CYS A 95 7.82 -24.57 -3.29
C CYS A 95 7.37 -24.08 -4.68
N GLU A 96 7.75 -24.78 -5.74
CA GLU A 96 7.37 -24.44 -7.11
C GLU A 96 5.86 -24.61 -7.33
N ALA A 97 5.27 -25.71 -6.85
CA ALA A 97 3.84 -25.96 -6.93
C ALA A 97 3.02 -24.87 -6.20
N ILE A 98 3.40 -24.53 -4.96
CA ILE A 98 2.76 -23.44 -4.19
C ILE A 98 2.88 -22.11 -4.94
N LYS A 99 4.06 -21.81 -5.48
CA LYS A 99 4.31 -20.58 -6.25
C LYS A 99 3.40 -20.50 -7.47
N GLN A 100 3.34 -21.54 -8.29
CA GLN A 100 2.50 -21.58 -9.49
C GLN A 100 1.01 -21.49 -9.15
N TYR A 101 0.58 -22.15 -8.08
CA TYR A 101 -0.80 -22.12 -7.63
C TYR A 101 -1.22 -20.72 -7.12
N ILE A 102 -0.37 -20.04 -6.33
CA ILE A 102 -0.68 -18.68 -5.88
C ILE A 102 -0.69 -17.71 -7.06
N VAL A 103 0.23 -17.83 -8.01
CA VAL A 103 0.21 -17.01 -9.24
C VAL A 103 -1.07 -17.24 -10.03
N SER A 104 -1.50 -18.49 -10.22
CA SER A 104 -2.71 -18.78 -10.98
C SER A 104 -3.97 -18.23 -10.31
N LEU A 105 -4.06 -18.30 -8.98
CA LEU A 105 -5.13 -17.68 -8.21
C LEU A 105 -5.10 -16.16 -8.30
N VAL A 106 -3.94 -15.52 -8.18
CA VAL A 106 -3.83 -14.06 -8.35
C VAL A 106 -4.36 -13.67 -9.73
N ILE A 107 -3.89 -14.33 -10.79
CA ILE A 107 -4.32 -14.06 -12.17
C ILE A 107 -5.84 -14.26 -12.33
N SER A 108 -6.39 -15.39 -11.89
CA SER A 108 -7.82 -15.70 -12.09
C SER A 108 -8.74 -14.71 -11.35
N HIS A 109 -8.30 -14.21 -10.18
CA HIS A 109 -9.07 -13.28 -9.38
C HIS A 109 -8.85 -11.79 -9.74
N SER A 110 -7.82 -11.44 -10.52
CA SER A 110 -7.56 -10.06 -10.98
C SER A 110 -7.97 -9.77 -12.44
N GLN A 111 -8.53 -10.74 -13.15
CA GLN A 111 -8.96 -10.57 -14.55
C GLN A 111 -10.24 -9.75 -14.72
N ASN A 112 -11.09 -9.66 -13.69
CA ASN A 112 -12.39 -8.99 -13.77
C ASN A 112 -12.57 -7.98 -12.61
N PRO A 113 -12.86 -6.69 -12.90
CA PRO A 113 -13.11 -5.67 -11.88
C PRO A 113 -14.21 -6.03 -10.85
N GLU A 114 -15.30 -6.65 -11.27
CA GLU A 114 -16.41 -7.04 -10.36
C GLU A 114 -15.97 -8.13 -9.39
N LEU A 115 -15.18 -9.09 -9.88
CA LEU A 115 -14.61 -10.15 -9.06
C LEU A 115 -13.60 -9.57 -8.05
N MET A 116 -12.74 -8.65 -8.50
CA MET A 116 -11.77 -7.97 -7.65
C MET A 116 -12.45 -7.21 -6.52
N GLU A 117 -13.54 -6.49 -6.79
CA GLU A 117 -14.24 -5.73 -5.75
C GLU A 117 -14.98 -6.68 -4.79
N ARG A 118 -15.68 -7.68 -5.31
CA ARG A 118 -16.38 -8.68 -4.49
C ARG A 118 -15.43 -9.45 -3.58
N GLU A 119 -14.24 -9.79 -4.08
CA GLU A 119 -13.29 -10.66 -3.39
C GLU A 119 -12.03 -9.93 -2.92
N LYS A 120 -12.10 -8.60 -2.79
CA LYS A 120 -10.99 -7.70 -2.46
C LYS A 120 -10.14 -8.16 -1.27
N VAL A 121 -10.78 -8.57 -0.18
CA VAL A 121 -10.08 -9.04 1.03
C VAL A 121 -9.28 -10.31 0.76
N TYR A 122 -9.82 -11.23 -0.04
CA TYR A 122 -9.17 -12.48 -0.42
C TYR A 122 -8.03 -12.23 -1.41
N LEU A 123 -8.25 -11.42 -2.44
CA LEU A 123 -7.22 -11.04 -3.41
C LEU A 123 -6.05 -10.30 -2.75
N ASN A 124 -6.33 -9.36 -1.84
CA ASN A 124 -5.29 -8.69 -1.05
C ASN A 124 -4.46 -9.70 -0.25
N LYS A 125 -5.10 -10.75 0.29
CA LYS A 125 -4.38 -11.80 1.01
C LYS A 125 -3.49 -12.64 0.08
N LEU A 126 -3.96 -12.97 -1.11
CA LEU A 126 -3.15 -13.63 -2.14
C LEU A 126 -1.94 -12.79 -2.52
N ASN A 127 -2.11 -11.48 -2.71
CA ASN A 127 -1.01 -10.55 -3.00
C ASN A 127 0.03 -10.53 -1.88
N ILE A 128 -0.39 -10.48 -0.61
CA ILE A 128 0.52 -10.58 0.55
C ILE A 128 1.31 -11.89 0.51
N ILE A 129 0.65 -13.02 0.22
CA ILE A 129 1.31 -14.33 0.15
C ILE A 129 2.31 -14.38 -1.00
N LEU A 130 1.95 -13.86 -2.17
CA LEU A 130 2.87 -13.75 -3.29
C LEU A 130 4.11 -12.93 -2.90
N VAL A 131 3.94 -11.80 -2.22
CA VAL A 131 5.08 -11.00 -1.71
C VAL A 131 5.92 -11.78 -0.69
N GLN A 132 5.31 -12.59 0.18
CA GLN A 132 6.09 -13.47 1.07
C GLN A 132 6.91 -14.49 0.28
N ILE A 133 6.38 -15.07 -0.80
CA ILE A 133 7.14 -15.96 -1.68
C ILE A 133 8.28 -15.20 -2.37
N LEU A 134 8.02 -13.99 -2.88
CA LEU A 134 9.03 -13.14 -3.52
C LEU A 134 10.20 -12.84 -2.60
N LYS A 135 9.94 -12.56 -1.31
CA LYS A 135 11.01 -12.39 -0.30
C LYS A 135 11.93 -13.60 -0.21
N HIS A 136 11.50 -14.80 -0.60
CA HIS A 136 12.34 -16.00 -0.59
C HIS A 136 12.97 -16.33 -1.96
N GLU A 137 12.25 -16.08 -3.04
CA GLU A 137 12.60 -16.56 -4.38
C GLU A 137 13.18 -15.46 -5.29
N TRP A 138 12.67 -14.23 -5.20
CA TRP A 138 13.19 -13.09 -5.93
C TRP A 138 14.39 -12.46 -5.17
N PRO A 139 15.47 -12.05 -5.87
CA PRO A 139 15.66 -12.10 -7.33
C PRO A 139 16.32 -13.38 -7.85
N LYS A 140 17.03 -14.15 -7.01
CA LYS A 140 17.95 -15.19 -7.50
C LYS A 140 17.29 -16.36 -8.21
N LYS A 141 16.13 -16.82 -7.73
CA LYS A 141 15.42 -17.99 -8.28
C LYS A 141 14.25 -17.58 -9.17
N TRP A 142 13.88 -16.31 -9.14
CA TRP A 142 12.82 -15.75 -9.97
C TRP A 142 13.26 -14.41 -10.60
N PRO A 143 14.31 -14.41 -11.44
CA PRO A 143 14.95 -13.18 -11.91
C PRO A 143 14.05 -12.35 -12.84
N ASN A 144 13.10 -12.97 -13.53
CA ASN A 144 12.26 -12.26 -14.50
C ASN A 144 11.00 -11.63 -13.88
N PHE A 145 10.75 -11.81 -12.58
CA PHE A 145 9.48 -11.42 -11.95
C PHE A 145 9.05 -9.98 -12.28
N ILE A 146 9.93 -8.98 -12.11
CA ILE A 146 9.60 -7.58 -12.40
C ILE A 146 9.28 -7.36 -13.88
N SER A 147 9.98 -8.06 -14.79
CA SER A 147 9.69 -7.97 -16.22
C SER A 147 8.34 -8.60 -16.55
N ASP A 148 8.08 -9.80 -16.02
CA ASP A 148 6.87 -10.56 -16.26
C ASP A 148 5.63 -9.83 -15.73
N ILE A 149 5.70 -9.26 -14.52
CA ILE A 149 4.58 -8.52 -13.92
C ILE A 149 4.31 -7.20 -14.66
N VAL A 150 5.35 -6.50 -15.14
CA VAL A 150 5.17 -5.28 -15.95
C VAL A 150 4.54 -5.59 -17.29
N GLU A 151 4.96 -6.66 -17.96
CA GLU A 151 4.34 -7.09 -19.23
C GLU A 151 2.90 -7.57 -19.01
N ALA A 152 2.64 -8.38 -17.97
CA ALA A 152 1.29 -8.81 -17.63
C ALA A 152 0.34 -7.65 -17.30
N SER A 153 0.87 -6.55 -16.74
CA SER A 153 0.08 -5.35 -16.42
C SER A 153 -0.47 -4.66 -17.67
N LYS A 154 0.10 -4.90 -18.86
CA LYS A 154 -0.38 -4.31 -20.12
C LYS A 154 -1.54 -5.10 -20.73
N THR A 155 -1.92 -6.23 -20.16
CA THR A 155 -2.97 -7.12 -20.71
C THR A 155 -4.38 -6.64 -20.39
N SER A 156 -4.62 -6.11 -19.19
CA SER A 156 -5.88 -5.46 -18.80
C SER A 156 -5.65 -4.45 -17.67
N GLU A 157 -6.53 -3.46 -17.56
CA GLU A 157 -6.45 -2.45 -16.49
C GLU A 157 -6.68 -3.05 -15.09
N SER A 158 -7.50 -4.09 -14.96
CA SER A 158 -7.75 -4.78 -13.68
C SER A 158 -6.52 -5.56 -13.20
N MET A 159 -5.85 -6.26 -14.13
CA MET A 159 -4.58 -6.94 -13.88
C MET A 159 -3.49 -5.92 -13.50
N CYS A 160 -3.42 -4.80 -14.23
CA CYS A 160 -2.51 -3.70 -13.93
C CYS A 160 -2.71 -3.16 -12.51
N GLN A 161 -3.97 -2.92 -12.13
CA GLN A 161 -4.31 -2.41 -10.80
C GLN A 161 -3.81 -3.36 -9.70
N ASN A 162 -4.09 -4.66 -9.83
CA ASN A 162 -3.63 -5.64 -8.85
C ASN A 162 -2.09 -5.78 -8.82
N ASN A 163 -1.45 -5.71 -9.98
CA ASN A 163 0.01 -5.77 -10.08
C ASN A 163 0.70 -4.57 -9.44
N LEU A 164 0.12 -3.37 -9.55
CA LEU A 164 0.60 -2.19 -8.83
C LEU A 164 0.43 -2.35 -7.31
N ASP A 165 -0.68 -2.94 -6.83
CA ASP A 165 -0.83 -3.28 -5.41
C ASP A 165 0.24 -4.29 -4.94
N ILE A 166 0.60 -5.29 -5.75
CA ILE A 166 1.69 -6.22 -5.45
C ILE A 166 3.03 -5.49 -5.37
N LEU A 167 3.32 -4.58 -6.30
CA LEU A 167 4.56 -3.78 -6.32
C LEU A 167 4.64 -2.83 -5.12
N LYS A 168 3.50 -2.23 -4.71
CA LYS A 168 3.37 -1.42 -3.50
C LYS A 168 3.71 -2.25 -2.26
N LEU A 169 3.08 -3.41 -2.09
CA LEU A 169 3.34 -4.33 -0.96
C LEU A 169 4.80 -4.81 -0.94
N LEU A 170 5.38 -5.10 -2.11
CA LEU A 170 6.79 -5.50 -2.21
C LEU A 170 7.72 -4.36 -1.76
N SER A 171 7.44 -3.11 -2.15
CA SER A 171 8.18 -1.94 -1.69
C SER A 171 8.11 -1.79 -0.18
N GLU A 172 6.91 -1.86 0.40
CA GLU A 172 6.71 -1.74 1.85
C GLU A 172 7.50 -2.83 2.61
N GLU A 173 7.44 -4.08 2.15
CA GLU A 173 8.16 -5.20 2.79
C GLU A 173 9.70 -5.10 2.68
N VAL A 174 10.21 -4.49 1.61
CA VAL A 174 11.65 -4.35 1.36
C VAL A 174 12.22 -3.08 2.01
N PHE A 175 11.52 -1.95 1.94
CA PHE A 175 12.03 -0.66 2.38
C PHE A 175 11.56 -0.28 3.79
N ASP A 176 10.29 -0.52 4.12
CA ASP A 176 9.68 -0.03 5.37
C ASP A 176 9.76 -1.08 6.49
N PHE A 177 9.50 -2.35 6.17
CA PHE A 177 9.38 -3.43 7.15
C PHE A 177 10.51 -4.46 7.13
N SER A 178 11.62 -4.18 6.43
CA SER A 178 12.75 -5.12 6.38
C SER A 178 13.50 -5.25 7.71
N SER A 179 13.49 -4.19 8.53
CA SER A 179 14.07 -4.19 9.87
C SER A 179 13.34 -5.17 10.79
N GLY A 180 14.07 -6.14 11.33
CA GLY A 180 13.52 -7.15 12.26
C GLY A 180 12.85 -8.36 11.60
N GLN A 181 12.51 -8.30 10.30
CA GLN A 181 11.92 -9.43 9.57
C GLN A 181 12.93 -10.23 8.72
N MET A 182 14.07 -9.64 8.38
CA MET A 182 15.10 -10.29 7.59
C MET A 182 16.51 -9.86 8.01
N THR A 183 17.53 -10.61 7.58
CA THR A 183 18.93 -10.23 7.84
C THR A 183 19.30 -8.97 7.07
N GLN A 184 20.21 -8.17 7.62
CA GLN A 184 20.69 -6.94 6.96
C GLN A 184 21.22 -7.18 5.55
N ALA A 185 21.97 -8.28 5.34
CA ALA A 185 22.51 -8.63 4.02
C ALA A 185 21.39 -8.96 3.02
N LYS A 186 20.32 -9.62 3.47
CA LYS A 186 19.15 -9.91 2.63
C LYS A 186 18.36 -8.65 2.31
N ALA A 187 18.12 -7.80 3.30
CA ALA A 187 17.46 -6.50 3.10
C ALA A 187 18.22 -5.65 2.07
N LYS A 188 19.54 -5.50 2.25
CA LYS A 188 20.39 -4.77 1.30
C LYS A 188 20.29 -5.36 -0.11
N HIS A 189 20.40 -6.67 -0.25
CA HIS A 189 20.31 -7.32 -1.57
C HIS A 189 18.96 -7.08 -2.27
N LEU A 190 17.84 -7.15 -1.55
CA LEU A 190 16.51 -6.88 -2.10
C LEU A 190 16.36 -5.41 -2.49
N LYS A 191 16.83 -4.48 -1.65
CA LYS A 191 16.84 -3.03 -1.95
C LYS A 191 17.65 -2.73 -3.21
N ASP A 192 18.90 -3.19 -3.27
CA ASP A 192 19.80 -2.97 -4.41
C ASP A 192 19.18 -3.51 -5.70
N THR A 193 18.54 -4.69 -5.64
CA THR A 193 17.91 -5.29 -6.82
C THR A 193 16.65 -4.53 -7.23
N MET A 194 15.79 -4.14 -6.29
CA MET A 194 14.59 -3.35 -6.59
C MET A 194 14.97 -2.02 -7.26
N CYS A 195 16.00 -1.34 -6.75
CA CYS A 195 16.54 -0.13 -7.36
C CYS A 195 17.04 -0.38 -8.80
N SER A 196 17.75 -1.49 -9.03
CA SER A 196 18.27 -1.83 -10.37
C SER A 196 17.17 -2.12 -11.40
N GLU A 197 16.01 -2.62 -10.97
CA GLU A 197 14.87 -2.93 -11.83
C GLU A 197 13.81 -1.82 -11.87
N PHE A 198 13.99 -0.75 -11.08
CA PHE A 198 12.96 0.27 -10.87
C PHE A 198 12.55 1.01 -12.15
N THR A 199 13.46 1.20 -13.11
CA THR A 199 13.13 1.84 -14.40
C THR A 199 11.91 1.19 -15.07
N LYS A 200 11.78 -0.14 -15.02
CA LYS A 200 10.64 -0.85 -15.63
C LYS A 200 9.32 -0.54 -14.91
N ILE A 201 9.39 -0.47 -13.57
CA ILE A 201 8.24 -0.14 -12.71
C ILE A 201 7.81 1.31 -12.94
N PHE A 202 8.78 2.23 -13.03
CA PHE A 202 8.51 3.64 -13.29
C PHE A 202 7.86 3.84 -14.66
N GLN A 203 8.40 3.20 -15.71
CA GLN A 203 7.82 3.23 -17.05
C GLN A 203 6.38 2.68 -17.09
N LEU A 204 6.07 1.68 -16.27
CA LEU A 204 4.68 1.20 -16.12
C LEU A 204 3.79 2.29 -15.49
N CYS A 205 4.25 2.98 -14.45
CA CYS A 205 3.51 4.06 -13.83
C CYS A 205 3.27 5.21 -14.83
N GLU A 206 4.28 5.61 -15.59
CA GLU A 206 4.15 6.62 -16.65
C GLU A 206 3.16 6.18 -17.74
N TYR A 207 3.24 4.91 -18.17
CA TYR A 207 2.31 4.34 -19.15
C TYR A 207 0.86 4.41 -18.66
N VAL A 208 0.60 4.04 -17.40
CA VAL A 208 -0.75 4.07 -16.83
C VAL A 208 -1.28 5.50 -16.75
N VAL A 209 -0.47 6.45 -16.28
CA VAL A 209 -0.82 7.87 -16.20
C VAL A 209 -1.16 8.45 -17.57
N ASP A 210 -0.39 8.09 -18.61
CA ASP A 210 -0.63 8.59 -19.97
C ASP A 210 -1.88 7.96 -20.61
N LYS A 211 -2.02 6.63 -20.51
CA LYS A 211 -3.00 5.85 -21.28
C LYS A 211 -4.33 5.59 -20.58
N SER A 212 -4.33 5.44 -19.25
CA SER A 212 -5.55 5.07 -18.53
C SER A 212 -6.41 6.28 -18.23
N ARG A 213 -7.73 6.04 -18.21
CA ARG A 213 -8.73 6.97 -17.67
C ARG A 213 -9.55 6.33 -16.55
N HIS A 214 -9.19 5.11 -16.12
CA HIS A 214 -9.88 4.35 -15.09
C HIS A 214 -9.45 4.83 -13.70
N PRO A 215 -10.32 5.51 -12.92
CA PRO A 215 -9.89 6.17 -11.70
C PRO A 215 -9.31 5.26 -10.61
N PRO A 216 -9.85 4.05 -10.33
CA PRO A 216 -9.25 3.11 -9.39
C PRO A 216 -7.80 2.73 -9.75
N LEU A 217 -7.49 2.53 -11.03
CA LEU A 217 -6.14 2.22 -11.48
C LEU A 217 -5.19 3.42 -11.28
N LEU A 218 -5.62 4.63 -11.65
CA LEU A 218 -4.85 5.85 -11.40
C LEU A 218 -4.60 6.08 -9.90
N LEU A 219 -5.61 5.85 -9.06
CA LEU A 219 -5.48 5.97 -7.60
C LEU A 219 -4.44 5.00 -7.04
N VAL A 220 -4.52 3.71 -7.41
CA VAL A 220 -3.52 2.70 -6.99
C VAL A 220 -2.13 3.05 -7.52
N THR A 221 -2.02 3.65 -8.71
CA THR A 221 -0.74 4.11 -9.27
C THR A 221 -0.13 5.21 -8.41
N LEU A 222 -0.93 6.19 -7.98
CA LEU A 222 -0.47 7.28 -7.09
C LEU A 222 -0.12 6.76 -5.69
N GLU A 223 -0.89 5.84 -5.13
CA GLU A 223 -0.56 5.21 -3.83
C GLU A 223 0.72 4.38 -3.91
N THR A 224 0.94 3.71 -5.03
CA THR A 224 2.16 2.93 -5.29
C THR A 224 3.36 3.87 -5.43
N LEU A 225 3.21 4.96 -6.19
CA LEU A 225 4.24 6.00 -6.32
C LEU A 225 4.59 6.61 -4.97
N LEU A 226 3.61 6.90 -4.11
CA LEU A 226 3.82 7.43 -2.77
C LEU A 226 4.83 6.59 -1.97
N ARG A 227 4.74 5.25 -2.04
CA ARG A 227 5.69 4.36 -1.36
C ARG A 227 7.09 4.41 -1.96
N PHE A 228 7.18 4.57 -3.28
CA PHE A 228 8.45 4.65 -3.98
C PHE A 228 9.23 5.93 -3.69
N LEU A 229 8.55 7.06 -3.47
CA LEU A 229 9.19 8.36 -3.22
C LEU A 229 10.19 8.36 -2.06
N SER A 230 10.02 7.46 -1.09
CA SER A 230 10.90 7.35 0.08
C SER A 230 12.30 6.78 -0.24
N TRP A 231 12.51 6.14 -1.40
CA TRP A 231 13.77 5.44 -1.69
C TRP A 231 14.28 5.52 -3.14
N ILE A 232 13.47 6.01 -4.09
CA ILE A 232 13.88 6.06 -5.50
C ILE A 232 14.97 7.12 -5.76
N PRO A 233 15.81 6.92 -6.79
CA PRO A 233 16.74 7.95 -7.22
C PRO A 233 16.05 9.26 -7.60
N LEU A 234 16.65 10.37 -7.20
CA LEU A 234 16.07 11.71 -7.37
C LEU A 234 15.86 12.12 -8.84
N GLY A 235 16.62 11.54 -9.77
CA GLY A 235 16.42 11.77 -11.20
C GLY A 235 15.01 11.41 -11.67
N TYR A 236 14.39 10.35 -11.13
CA TYR A 236 12.98 10.03 -11.45
C TYR A 236 12.01 11.11 -11.01
N ILE A 237 12.35 11.87 -9.97
CA ILE A 237 11.51 12.93 -9.40
C ILE A 237 11.71 14.24 -10.15
N PHE A 238 12.96 14.68 -10.28
CA PHE A 238 13.30 16.04 -10.72
C PHE A 238 13.73 16.16 -12.19
N GLU A 239 14.03 15.03 -12.85
CA GLU A 239 14.48 14.97 -14.26
C GLU A 239 13.44 14.33 -15.19
N THR A 240 12.22 14.10 -14.68
CA THR A 240 11.07 13.62 -15.45
C THR A 240 9.90 14.60 -15.37
N ASN A 241 8.78 14.30 -16.05
CA ASN A 241 7.56 15.10 -15.96
C ASN A 241 6.70 14.75 -14.72
N MET A 242 7.16 13.87 -13.83
CA MET A 242 6.35 13.34 -12.72
C MET A 242 5.79 14.43 -11.80
N VAL A 243 6.64 15.36 -11.33
CA VAL A 243 6.21 16.47 -10.46
C VAL A 243 5.16 17.34 -11.14
N ASN A 244 5.37 17.65 -12.42
CA ASN A 244 4.40 18.40 -13.21
C ASN A 244 3.05 17.69 -13.27
N THR A 245 3.04 16.42 -13.64
CA THR A 245 1.82 15.60 -13.72
C THR A 245 1.08 15.56 -12.37
N LEU A 246 1.79 15.38 -11.25
CA LEU A 246 1.18 15.41 -9.92
C LEU A 246 0.45 16.74 -9.67
N ILE A 247 1.13 17.87 -9.89
CA ILE A 247 0.58 19.19 -9.61
C ILE A 247 -0.57 19.56 -10.56
N GLU A 248 -0.38 19.42 -11.87
CA GLU A 248 -1.33 19.96 -12.86
C GLU A 248 -2.47 19.00 -13.17
N THR A 249 -2.23 17.69 -13.12
CA THR A 249 -3.22 16.69 -13.52
C THR A 249 -3.98 16.11 -12.32
N PHE A 250 -3.29 15.74 -11.24
CA PHE A 250 -3.92 14.98 -10.15
C PHE A 250 -4.31 15.83 -8.94
N PHE A 251 -3.53 16.84 -8.58
CA PHE A 251 -3.83 17.67 -7.41
C PHE A 251 -5.13 18.47 -7.57
N THR A 252 -5.42 18.90 -8.79
CA THR A 252 -6.63 19.67 -9.15
C THR A 252 -7.91 18.83 -9.08
N VAL A 253 -7.81 17.50 -9.16
CA VAL A 253 -8.96 16.59 -9.22
C VAL A 253 -9.30 16.05 -7.82
N PRO A 254 -10.52 16.29 -7.29
CA PRO A 254 -10.86 15.97 -5.88
C PRO A 254 -10.54 14.54 -5.44
N MET A 255 -10.85 13.52 -6.27
CA MET A 255 -10.63 12.12 -5.91
C MET A 255 -9.14 11.71 -5.80
N PHE A 256 -8.23 12.46 -6.42
CA PHE A 256 -6.78 12.21 -6.37
C PHE A 256 -6.03 13.18 -5.47
N ARG A 257 -6.68 14.28 -5.05
CA ARG A 257 -6.07 15.39 -4.33
C ARG A 257 -5.30 14.95 -3.08
N ASN A 258 -5.91 14.12 -2.24
CA ASN A 258 -5.30 13.68 -0.98
C ASN A 258 -4.06 12.81 -1.18
N VAL A 259 -4.11 11.81 -2.07
CA VAL A 259 -2.91 10.99 -2.36
C VAL A 259 -1.83 11.82 -3.04
N THR A 260 -2.21 12.73 -3.93
CA THR A 260 -1.26 13.59 -4.63
C THR A 260 -0.56 14.53 -3.66
N LEU A 261 -1.29 15.17 -2.75
CA LEU A 261 -0.68 16.08 -1.77
C LEU A 261 0.27 15.35 -0.82
N ARG A 262 -0.03 14.09 -0.47
CA ARG A 262 0.93 13.23 0.26
C ARG A 262 2.20 12.98 -0.57
N CYS A 263 2.08 12.68 -1.86
CA CYS A 263 3.25 12.57 -2.75
C CYS A 263 4.06 13.87 -2.79
N LEU A 264 3.39 15.02 -2.94
CA LEU A 264 4.04 16.33 -2.92
C LEU A 264 4.72 16.60 -1.57
N THR A 265 4.16 16.12 -0.46
CA THR A 265 4.76 16.24 0.88
C THR A 265 6.04 15.41 1.03
N GLU A 266 6.06 14.18 0.52
CA GLU A 266 7.29 13.37 0.48
C GLU A 266 8.38 14.06 -0.36
N ILE A 267 8.02 14.60 -1.52
CA ILE A 267 8.94 15.35 -2.39
C ILE A 267 9.45 16.61 -1.68
N ALA A 268 8.57 17.34 -1.00
CA ALA A 268 8.89 18.54 -0.22
C ALA A 268 9.83 18.28 0.97
N SER A 269 9.99 17.03 1.39
CA SER A 269 10.84 16.65 2.52
C SER A 269 12.27 16.30 2.07
N ILE A 270 12.56 16.33 0.77
CA ILE A 270 13.87 15.97 0.22
C ILE A 270 14.87 17.13 0.38
N GLN A 271 15.89 16.94 1.21
CA GLN A 271 16.92 17.94 1.47
C GLN A 271 18.14 17.78 0.53
N VAL A 272 18.13 18.43 -0.63
CA VAL A 272 19.27 18.41 -1.57
C VAL A 272 19.48 19.76 -2.26
N ALA A 273 20.72 20.26 -2.24
CA ALA A 273 21.08 21.54 -2.86
C ALA A 273 21.09 21.50 -4.40
N GLN A 274 21.26 20.32 -5.01
CA GLN A 274 21.41 20.17 -6.47
C GLN A 274 20.14 20.54 -7.25
N TYR A 275 18.98 20.54 -6.59
CA TYR A 275 17.67 20.77 -7.21
C TYR A 275 16.94 21.99 -6.64
N GLU A 276 17.66 22.98 -6.06
CA GLU A 276 17.05 24.19 -5.48
C GLU A 276 16.10 24.90 -6.46
N ASP A 277 16.52 25.12 -7.72
CA ASP A 277 15.66 25.73 -8.74
C ASP A 277 14.38 24.93 -9.00
N LYS A 278 14.44 23.60 -8.88
CA LYS A 278 13.27 22.72 -9.03
C LYS A 278 12.33 22.86 -7.85
N PHE A 279 12.83 23.01 -6.62
CA PHE A 279 12.00 23.26 -5.43
C PHE A 279 11.30 24.62 -5.48
N VAL A 280 11.97 25.64 -6.02
CA VAL A 280 11.38 26.97 -6.25
C VAL A 280 10.20 26.89 -7.23
N ASP A 281 10.40 26.23 -8.39
CA ASP A 281 9.32 26.02 -9.37
C ASP A 281 8.18 25.16 -8.80
N PHE A 282 8.54 24.07 -8.13
CA PHE A 282 7.62 23.16 -7.45
C PHE A 282 6.69 23.89 -6.48
N PHE A 283 7.25 24.69 -5.57
CA PHE A 283 6.47 25.45 -4.60
C PHE A 283 5.55 26.47 -5.28
N ARG A 284 6.09 27.25 -6.23
CA ARG A 284 5.33 28.23 -7.00
C ARG A 284 4.09 27.60 -7.63
N ARG A 285 4.26 26.45 -8.28
CA ARG A 285 3.20 25.78 -9.04
C ARG A 285 2.20 25.08 -8.13
N THR A 286 2.64 24.43 -7.06
CA THR A 286 1.72 23.85 -6.06
C THR A 286 0.88 24.93 -5.41
N MET A 287 1.47 26.07 -5.03
CA MET A 287 0.75 27.21 -4.45
C MET A 287 -0.24 27.83 -5.43
N LEU A 288 0.12 27.94 -6.71
CA LEU A 288 -0.79 28.41 -7.76
C LEU A 288 -2.04 27.52 -7.84
N GLN A 289 -1.89 26.20 -7.85
CA GLN A 289 -3.02 25.27 -7.86
C GLN A 289 -3.80 25.28 -6.53
N LEU A 290 -3.11 25.41 -5.39
CA LEU A 290 -3.79 25.49 -4.09
C LEU A 290 -4.77 26.67 -4.04
N LYS A 291 -4.40 27.82 -4.61
CA LYS A 291 -5.28 29.01 -4.67
C LYS A 291 -6.54 28.80 -5.50
N THR A 292 -6.50 27.94 -6.52
CA THR A 292 -7.70 27.59 -7.29
C THR A 292 -8.61 26.61 -6.54
N ILE A 293 -8.01 25.74 -5.73
CA ILE A 293 -8.73 24.72 -4.94
C ILE A 293 -9.37 25.34 -3.68
N MET A 294 -8.64 26.20 -2.97
CA MET A 294 -9.06 26.76 -1.70
C MET A 294 -8.70 28.25 -1.63
N PRO A 295 -9.66 29.18 -1.79
CA PRO A 295 -9.37 30.61 -1.74
C PRO A 295 -8.98 31.04 -0.32
N LEU A 296 -8.08 32.01 -0.20
CA LEU A 296 -7.63 32.55 1.10
C LEU A 296 -8.73 33.28 1.90
N SER A 297 -9.86 33.60 1.27
CA SER A 297 -11.03 34.21 1.91
C SER A 297 -11.96 33.20 2.60
N ILE A 298 -11.65 31.91 2.56
CA ILE A 298 -12.48 30.87 3.16
C ILE A 298 -12.48 30.96 4.69
N ASP A 299 -13.66 30.83 5.31
CA ASP A 299 -13.76 30.52 6.73
C ASP A 299 -13.44 29.03 6.93
N LEU A 300 -12.14 28.73 7.02
CA LEU A 300 -11.66 27.35 7.07
C LEU A 300 -12.15 26.62 8.31
N LYS A 301 -12.23 27.32 9.45
CA LYS A 301 -12.72 26.78 10.71
C LYS A 301 -14.17 26.31 10.60
N ALA A 302 -15.06 27.14 10.04
CA ALA A 302 -16.44 26.75 9.80
C ALA A 302 -16.55 25.63 8.74
N ALA A 303 -15.81 25.75 7.64
CA ALA A 303 -15.80 24.75 6.58
C ALA A 303 -15.41 23.36 7.11
N TYR A 304 -14.34 23.27 7.92
CA TYR A 304 -13.84 22.03 8.50
C TYR A 304 -14.86 21.32 9.40
N ARG A 305 -15.61 22.07 10.23
CA ARG A 305 -16.65 21.49 11.11
C ARG A 305 -17.77 20.79 10.35
N SER A 306 -18.06 21.25 9.14
CA SER A 306 -19.10 20.66 8.26
C SER A 306 -18.52 19.78 7.15
N ALA A 307 -17.20 19.65 7.09
CA ALA A 307 -16.50 18.96 6.02
C ALA A 307 -16.69 17.43 6.13
N LYS A 308 -16.63 16.77 4.98
CA LYS A 308 -16.57 15.30 4.92
C LYS A 308 -15.16 14.83 5.26
N ASP A 309 -15.04 13.53 5.57
CA ASP A 309 -13.77 12.88 5.92
C ASP A 309 -12.62 13.19 4.94
N ASP A 310 -12.88 13.16 3.62
CA ASP A 310 -11.86 13.46 2.61
C ASP A 310 -11.39 14.92 2.62
N ASP A 311 -12.30 15.87 2.89
CA ASP A 311 -11.96 17.30 2.97
C ASP A 311 -11.19 17.60 4.26
N GLN A 312 -11.57 16.97 5.38
CA GLN A 312 -10.82 17.08 6.64
C GLN A 312 -9.40 16.51 6.49
N LYS A 313 -9.24 15.36 5.83
CA LYS A 313 -7.94 14.80 5.46
C LYS A 313 -7.13 15.73 4.56
N PHE A 314 -7.78 16.42 3.63
CA PHE A 314 -7.10 17.38 2.76
C PHE A 314 -6.50 18.53 3.57
N ILE A 315 -7.23 19.07 4.55
CA ILE A 315 -6.72 20.14 5.43
C ILE A 315 -5.55 19.65 6.28
N GLN A 316 -5.61 18.43 6.82
CA GLN A 316 -4.48 17.83 7.53
C GLN A 316 -3.25 17.65 6.62
N ASN A 317 -3.44 17.11 5.40
CA ASN A 317 -2.38 16.94 4.42
C ASN A 317 -1.79 18.28 3.98
N LEU A 318 -2.60 19.34 3.92
CA LEU A 318 -2.14 20.70 3.62
C LEU A 318 -1.25 21.26 4.72
N ALA A 319 -1.65 21.09 5.98
CA ALA A 319 -0.83 21.49 7.13
C ALA A 319 0.52 20.77 7.11
N LEU A 320 0.54 19.46 6.83
CA LEU A 320 1.78 18.68 6.69
C LEU A 320 2.65 19.19 5.55
N PHE A 321 2.06 19.36 4.35
CA PHE A 321 2.78 19.85 3.18
C PHE A 321 3.46 21.21 3.41
N LEU A 322 2.68 22.20 3.87
CA LEU A 322 3.18 23.56 4.07
C LEU A 322 4.22 23.61 5.18
N SER A 323 3.96 22.96 6.32
CA SER A 323 4.88 22.95 7.45
C SER A 323 6.21 22.28 7.08
N ASN A 324 6.16 21.13 6.41
CA ASN A 324 7.38 20.44 5.98
C ASN A 324 8.14 21.25 4.93
N PHE A 325 7.46 21.72 3.87
CA PHE A 325 8.14 22.47 2.82
C PHE A 325 8.80 23.74 3.36
N LEU A 326 8.09 24.53 4.17
CA LEU A 326 8.61 25.78 4.71
C LEU A 326 9.72 25.55 5.74
N LYS A 327 9.67 24.46 6.52
CA LYS A 327 10.75 24.06 7.42
C LYS A 327 12.04 23.75 6.66
N GLU A 328 11.96 23.01 5.57
CA GLU A 328 13.14 22.53 4.83
C GLU A 328 13.65 23.54 3.78
N HIS A 329 12.73 24.27 3.15
CA HIS A 329 13.03 25.13 1.99
C HIS A 329 12.56 26.58 2.16
N GLY A 330 12.05 26.99 3.33
CA GLY A 330 11.56 28.35 3.56
C GLY A 330 12.60 29.43 3.26
N ILE A 331 13.85 29.24 3.71
CA ILE A 331 14.96 30.16 3.46
C ILE A 331 15.25 30.32 1.95
N LEU A 332 15.10 29.24 1.18
CA LEU A 332 15.28 29.28 -0.28
C LEU A 332 14.20 30.17 -0.93
N ILE A 333 12.96 30.07 -0.47
CA ILE A 333 11.86 30.91 -0.94
C ILE A 333 12.03 32.37 -0.51
N GLU A 334 12.46 32.63 0.73
CA GLU A 334 12.73 33.99 1.23
C GLU A 334 13.79 34.72 0.40
N ARG A 335 14.81 33.99 -0.06
CA ARG A 335 15.89 34.53 -0.91
C ARG A 335 15.47 34.73 -2.36
N THR A 336 14.30 34.24 -2.76
CA THR A 336 13.78 34.35 -4.13
C THR A 336 12.80 35.53 -4.20
N PRO A 337 13.20 36.72 -4.71
CA PRO A 337 12.42 37.95 -4.57
C PRO A 337 11.00 37.86 -5.15
N ASP A 338 10.84 37.16 -6.27
CA ASP A 338 9.57 37.00 -6.98
C ASP A 338 8.58 36.07 -6.27
N LEU A 339 8.98 35.39 -5.19
CA LEU A 339 8.12 34.50 -4.41
C LEU A 339 7.71 35.05 -3.06
N LYS A 340 8.07 36.30 -2.73
CA LYS A 340 7.69 36.91 -1.45
C LYS A 340 6.18 36.90 -1.21
N GLU A 341 5.38 37.23 -2.21
CA GLU A 341 3.92 37.21 -2.10
C GLU A 341 3.40 35.77 -1.88
N THR A 342 3.86 34.83 -2.70
CA THR A 342 3.51 33.40 -2.57
C THR A 342 3.88 32.81 -1.21
N LEU A 343 5.01 33.24 -0.63
CA LEU A 343 5.42 32.84 0.72
C LEU A 343 4.43 33.36 1.77
N LEU A 344 4.02 34.63 1.68
CA LEU A 344 3.03 35.19 2.60
C LEU A 344 1.67 34.50 2.46
N GLU A 345 1.26 34.13 1.25
CA GLU A 345 0.04 33.33 1.02
C GLU A 345 0.13 31.95 1.68
N ALA A 346 1.29 31.27 1.61
CA ALA A 346 1.52 30.00 2.28
C ALA A 346 1.44 30.11 3.80
N LEU A 347 2.05 31.16 4.37
CA LEU A 347 1.94 31.47 5.79
C LEU A 347 0.50 31.78 6.20
N GLN A 348 -0.26 32.48 5.35
CA GLN A 348 -1.67 32.75 5.60
C GLN A 348 -2.51 31.46 5.61
N TYR A 349 -2.25 30.51 4.70
CA TYR A 349 -2.87 29.18 4.79
C TYR A 349 -2.52 28.47 6.09
N LEU A 350 -1.27 28.57 6.59
CA LEU A 350 -0.91 28.01 7.89
C LEU A 350 -1.66 28.68 9.05
N VAL A 351 -1.91 30.00 8.98
CA VAL A 351 -2.75 30.69 9.98
C VAL A 351 -4.18 30.16 9.93
N LEU A 352 -4.79 30.09 8.74
CA LEU A 352 -6.15 29.57 8.57
C LEU A 352 -6.28 28.12 9.07
N THR A 353 -5.30 27.27 8.77
CA THR A 353 -5.28 25.86 9.23
C THR A 353 -5.08 25.75 10.74
N SER A 354 -4.35 26.69 11.36
CA SER A 354 -4.17 26.75 12.82
C SER A 354 -5.46 27.12 13.57
N GLU A 355 -6.43 27.75 12.93
CA GLU A 355 -7.73 28.09 13.55
C GLU A 355 -8.72 26.92 13.58
N VAL A 356 -8.41 25.83 12.87
CA VAL A 356 -9.22 24.61 12.87
C VAL A 356 -9.20 23.98 14.26
N GLU A 357 -10.38 23.65 14.78
CA GLU A 357 -10.54 23.01 16.09
C GLU A 357 -10.28 21.49 16.03
N GLU A 358 -9.08 21.12 15.59
CA GLU A 358 -8.59 19.74 15.57
C GLU A 358 -7.17 19.70 16.14
N VAL A 359 -6.96 18.90 17.19
CA VAL A 359 -5.75 18.92 18.02
C VAL A 359 -4.52 18.51 17.22
N GLU A 360 -4.64 17.49 16.38
CA GLU A 360 -3.50 16.99 15.61
C GLU A 360 -3.09 17.97 14.50
N ILE A 361 -4.04 18.66 13.87
CA ILE A 361 -3.75 19.71 12.89
C ILE A 361 -3.06 20.89 13.59
N PHE A 362 -3.58 21.31 14.74
CA PHE A 362 -2.97 22.40 15.51
C PHE A 362 -1.52 22.09 15.92
N LYS A 363 -1.23 20.85 16.34
CA LYS A 363 0.14 20.42 16.68
C LYS A 363 1.09 20.51 15.48
N ILE A 364 0.65 20.09 14.30
CA ILE A 364 1.45 20.18 13.06
C ILE A 364 1.81 21.64 12.77
N CYS A 365 0.82 22.54 12.79
CA CYS A 365 1.05 23.96 12.56
C CYS A 365 1.93 24.59 13.64
N LEU A 366 1.71 24.22 14.91
CA LEU A 366 2.49 24.71 16.05
C LEU A 366 3.97 24.32 15.95
N GLU A 367 4.28 23.13 15.45
CA GLU A 367 5.68 22.72 15.21
C GLU A 367 6.37 23.71 14.27
N TYR A 368 5.72 24.10 13.18
CA TYR A 368 6.27 25.10 12.26
C TYR A 368 6.38 26.48 12.91
N TRP A 369 5.34 26.96 13.61
CA TRP A 369 5.38 28.27 14.28
C TRP A 369 6.51 28.39 15.30
N ASN A 370 6.81 27.29 16.00
CA ASN A 370 7.90 27.23 16.96
C ASN A 370 9.30 27.23 16.30
N ILE A 371 9.41 26.84 15.02
CA ILE A 371 10.65 26.92 14.25
C ILE A 371 10.85 28.33 13.66
N LEU A 372 9.76 29.00 13.31
CA LEU A 372 9.79 30.35 12.75
C LEU A 372 10.12 31.42 13.81
N SER A 373 9.72 31.21 15.06
CA SER A 373 9.99 32.10 16.21
C SER A 373 11.45 32.08 16.63
#